data_AF-A0A2S8D8Q9-F1
#
_entry.id   AF-A0A2S8D8Q9-F1
#
_cell.length_a   1.000
_cell.length_b   1.000
_cell.length_c   1.000
_cell.angle_alpha   90.00
_cell.angle_beta   90.00
_cell.angle_gamma   90.00
#
_symmetry.space_group_name_H-M   'P 1'
#
loop_
_entity.id
_entity.type
_entity.pdbx_description
1 polymer ?
#
loop_
_entity_poly.entity_id
_entity_poly.type
_entity_poly.pdbx_seq_one_letter_code
_entity_poly.pdbx_strand_id
1 'polypeptide(L)'
;LYPSLTALCVTGGIFLASWGLIQGQESRIAANILAIRDQEETLAKLREKTWGVTYHEGRNGKFLVLPSGVKGENNWTVVKKNAVRLVRE
;
A
#
# COMPACT_ATOMS: atom_id res chain seq x y z
N LEU A 1 -51.37 1.15 21.85
CA LEU A 1 -50.95 0.02 20.99
C LEU A 1 -50.31 0.48 19.68
N TYR A 2 -50.96 1.37 18.91
CA TYR A 2 -50.41 1.90 17.65
C TYR A 2 -49.05 2.64 17.76
N PRO A 3 -48.83 3.57 18.72
CA PRO A 3 -47.55 4.30 18.79
C PRO A 3 -46.36 3.45 19.25
N SER A 4 -46.61 2.42 20.07
CA SER A 4 -45.56 1.48 20.50
C SER A 4 -45.16 0.52 19.37
N LEU A 5 -46.10 0.14 18.50
CA LEU A 5 -45.83 -0.74 17.36
C LEU A 5 -45.02 -0.01 16.28
N THR A 6 -45.36 1.24 15.97
CA THR A 6 -44.59 2.05 15.02
C THR A 6 -43.17 2.33 15.52
N ALA A 7 -43.01 2.63 16.81
CA ALA A 7 -41.69 2.81 17.43
C ALA A 7 -40.83 1.54 17.27
N LEU A 8 -41.38 0.37 17.58
CA LEU A 8 -40.68 -0.91 17.44
C LEU A 8 -40.25 -1.17 15.98
N CYS A 9 -41.13 -0.93 15.01
CA CYS A 9 -40.82 -1.12 13.60
C CYS A 9 -39.69 -0.20 13.13
N VAL A 10 -39.72 1.08 13.54
CA VAL A 10 -38.67 2.05 13.17
C VAL A 10 -37.34 1.66 13.80
N THR A 11 -37.32 1.36 15.11
CA THR A 11 -36.08 0.97 15.79
C THR A 11 -35.52 -0.35 15.28
N GLY A 12 -36.39 -1.33 15.02
CA GLY A 12 -35.99 -2.62 14.46
C GLY A 12 -35.43 -2.49 13.05
N GLY A 13 -36.06 -1.66 12.22
CA GLY A 13 -35.56 -1.35 10.87
C GLY A 13 -34.18 -0.70 10.88
N ILE A 14 -33.99 0.31 11.75
CA ILE A 14 -32.69 0.97 11.92
C ILE A 14 -31.64 -0.03 12.41
N PHE A 15 -31.98 -0.87 13.40
CA PHE A 15 -31.06 -1.87 13.95
C PHE A 15 -30.61 -2.86 12.87
N LEU A 16 -31.54 -3.45 12.12
CA LEU A 16 -31.22 -4.44 11.09
C LEU A 16 -30.44 -3.81 9.93
N ALA A 17 -30.80 -2.61 9.50
CA ALA A 17 -30.07 -1.89 8.46
C ALA A 17 -28.63 -1.57 8.92
N SER A 18 -28.46 -1.08 10.15
CA SER A 18 -27.15 -0.75 10.72
C SER A 18 -26.30 -2.00 10.89
N TRP A 19 -26.89 -3.09 11.38
CA TRP A 19 -26.22 -4.38 11.54
C TRP A 19 -25.66 -4.90 10.21
N GLY A 20 -26.50 -4.93 9.16
CA GLY A 20 -26.08 -5.40 7.84
C GLY A 20 -24.97 -4.53 7.23
N LEU A 21 -25.03 -3.21 7.42
CA LEU A 21 -23.99 -2.30 6.96
C LEU A 21 -22.66 -2.52 7.69
N ILE A 22 -22.69 -2.65 9.03
CA ILE A 22 -21.49 -2.91 9.84
C ILE A 22 -20.84 -4.22 9.42
N GLN A 23 -21.61 -5.30 9.33
CA GLN A 23 -21.08 -6.60 8.94
C GLN A 23 -20.47 -6.58 7.53
N GLY A 24 -21.09 -5.86 6.59
CA GLY A 24 -20.55 -5.65 5.25
C GLY A 24 -19.24 -4.86 5.26
N GLN A 25 -19.14 -3.83 6.09
CA GLN A 25 -17.91 -3.03 6.25
C GLN A 25 -16.79 -3.83 6.90
N GLU A 26 -17.08 -4.58 7.97
CA GLU A 26 -16.11 -5.43 8.67
C GLU A 26 -15.49 -6.47 7.74
N SER A 27 -16.30 -7.13 6.91
CA SER A 27 -15.82 -8.10 5.91
C SER A 27 -14.88 -7.45 4.90
N ARG A 28 -15.22 -6.25 4.40
CA ARG A 28 -14.36 -5.51 3.46
C ARG A 28 -13.06 -5.05 4.11
N ILE A 29 -13.11 -4.61 5.36
CA ILE A 29 -11.92 -4.20 6.12
C ILE A 29 -11.00 -5.39 6.35
N ALA A 30 -11.54 -6.55 6.76
CA ALA A 30 -10.77 -7.76 6.96
C ALA A 30 -10.05 -8.20 5.66
N ALA A 31 -10.75 -8.18 4.53
CA ALA A 31 -10.16 -8.48 3.22
C ALA A 31 -9.07 -7.48 2.84
N ASN A 32 -9.30 -6.17 3.05
CA ASN A 32 -8.30 -5.14 2.78
C ASN A 32 -7.04 -5.29 3.64
N ILE A 33 -7.17 -5.65 4.92
CA ILE A 33 -6.02 -5.89 5.81
C ILE A 33 -5.14 -7.03 5.27
N LEU A 34 -5.76 -8.11 4.80
CA LEU A 34 -5.02 -9.23 4.21
C LEU A 34 -4.31 -8.82 2.92
N ALA A 35 -5.00 -8.07 2.05
CA ALA A 35 -4.41 -7.56 0.81
C ALA A 35 -3.23 -6.62 1.07
N ILE A 36 -3.33 -5.73 2.06
CA ILE A 36 -2.24 -4.82 2.45
C ILE A 36 -1.02 -5.62 2.94
N ARG A 37 -1.22 -6.64 3.77
CA ARG A 37 -0.12 -7.49 4.24
C ARG A 37 0.63 -8.17 3.09
N ASP A 38 -0.10 -8.70 2.12
CA ASP A 38 0.49 -9.34 0.93
C ASP A 38 1.24 -8.32 0.05
N GLN A 39 0.69 -7.11 -0.09
CA GLN A 39 1.35 -6.00 -0.77
C GLN A 39 2.62 -5.56 -0.05
N GLU A 40 2.62 -5.48 1.28
CA GLU A 40 3.79 -5.14 2.09
C GLU A 40 4.89 -6.18 1.94
N GLU A 41 4.56 -7.47 1.96
CA GLU A 41 5.52 -8.55 1.72
C GLU A 41 6.12 -8.47 0.30
N THR A 42 5.27 -8.20 -0.69
CA THR A 42 5.69 -8.02 -2.08
C THR A 42 6.61 -6.80 -2.23
N LEU A 43 6.27 -5.68 -1.59
CA LEU A 43 7.10 -4.48 -1.57
C LEU A 43 8.43 -4.73 -0.85
N ALA A 44 8.45 -5.49 0.24
CA ALA A 44 9.68 -5.86 0.93
C ALA A 44 10.60 -6.69 0.02
N LYS A 45 10.07 -7.70 -0.67
CA LYS A 45 10.79 -8.51 -1.65
C LYS A 45 11.31 -7.67 -2.82
N LEU A 46 10.50 -6.74 -3.34
CA LEU A 46 10.94 -5.84 -4.41
C LEU A 46 12.02 -4.88 -3.94
N ARG A 47 11.87 -4.29 -2.76
CA ARG A 47 12.86 -3.39 -2.15
C ARG A 47 14.18 -4.10 -1.91
N GLU A 48 14.15 -5.36 -1.49
CA GLU A 48 15.36 -6.19 -1.38
C GLU A 48 16.02 -6.38 -2.74
N LYS A 49 15.25 -6.76 -3.77
CA LYS A 49 15.75 -6.92 -5.15
C LYS A 49 16.32 -5.62 -5.74
N THR A 50 15.73 -4.47 -5.44
CA THR A 50 16.19 -3.15 -5.92
C THR A 50 17.17 -2.47 -4.98
N TRP A 51 17.58 -3.15 -3.90
CA TRP A 51 18.45 -2.60 -2.86
C TRP A 51 17.94 -1.30 -2.23
N GLY A 52 16.63 -1.01 -2.35
CA GLY A 52 16.01 0.23 -1.88
C GLY A 52 16.23 1.45 -2.77
N VAL A 53 16.74 1.28 -3.99
CA VAL A 53 16.85 2.38 -4.97
C VAL A 53 15.47 2.81 -5.45
N THR A 54 15.23 4.11 -5.45
CA THR A 54 13.98 4.71 -5.92
C THR A 54 14.22 5.63 -7.11
N TYR A 55 13.27 5.70 -8.03
CA TYR A 55 13.32 6.64 -9.14
C TYR A 55 12.50 7.88 -8.79
N HIS A 56 13.08 9.07 -8.95
CA HIS A 56 12.44 10.34 -8.70
C HIS A 56 12.49 11.21 -9.95
N GLU A 57 11.33 11.70 -10.38
CA GLU A 57 11.19 12.63 -11.50
C GLU A 57 10.72 13.97 -10.96
N GLY A 58 11.58 14.97 -11.04
CA GLY A 58 11.32 16.32 -10.57
C GLY A 58 11.52 17.35 -11.66
N ARG A 59 11.23 18.61 -11.32
CA ARG A 59 11.42 19.76 -12.23
C ARG A 59 12.88 19.93 -12.69
N ASN A 60 13.82 19.37 -11.93
CA ASN A 60 15.27 19.41 -12.19
C ASN A 60 15.79 18.19 -12.96
N GLY A 61 14.92 17.25 -13.37
CA GLY A 61 15.29 16.06 -14.13
C GLY A 61 14.88 14.74 -13.45
N LYS A 62 15.43 13.65 -13.98
CA LYS A 62 15.14 12.26 -13.58
C LYS A 62 16.34 11.70 -12.83
N PHE A 63 16.13 11.20 -11.62
CA PHE A 63 17.18 10.77 -10.71
C PHE A 63 16.91 9.37 -10.16
N LEU A 64 17.97 8.59 -9.94
CA LEU A 64 17.94 7.40 -9.11
C LEU A 64 18.43 7.80 -7.72
N VAL A 65 17.56 7.72 -6.73
CA VAL A 65 17.83 8.05 -5.33
C VAL A 65 18.29 6.79 -4.62
N LEU A 66 19.52 6.86 -4.12
CA LEU A 66 20.17 5.79 -3.38
C LEU A 66 19.73 5.83 -1.91
N PRO A 67 19.46 4.68 -1.28
CA PRO A 67 19.23 4.64 0.15
C PRO A 67 20.53 4.91 0.92
N SER A 68 20.40 5.31 2.19
CA SER A 68 21.53 5.60 3.07
C SER A 68 22.50 4.41 3.16
N GLY A 69 23.81 4.67 3.06
CA GLY A 69 24.85 3.64 3.12
C GLY A 69 25.05 2.86 1.80
N VAL A 70 24.49 3.34 0.68
CA VAL A 70 24.78 2.83 -0.67
C VAL A 70 25.39 3.93 -1.53
N LYS A 71 26.56 3.65 -2.12
CA LYS A 71 27.24 4.51 -3.10
C LYS A 71 26.97 4.02 -4.52
N GLY A 72 26.86 4.96 -5.45
CA GLY A 72 26.78 4.71 -6.88
C GLY A 72 28.10 5.01 -7.58
N GLU A 73 28.66 4.03 -8.29
CA GLU A 73 29.83 4.20 -9.16
C GLU A 73 29.38 4.34 -10.62
N ASN A 74 29.69 5.46 -11.27
CA ASN A 74 29.11 5.83 -12.57
C ASN A 74 29.92 5.39 -13.81
N ASN A 75 31.00 4.63 -13.63
CA ASN A 75 31.92 4.24 -14.72
C ASN A 75 31.68 2.82 -15.26
N TRP A 76 30.46 2.29 -15.10
CA TRP A 76 30.14 0.92 -15.46
C TRP A 76 29.22 0.86 -16.68
N THR A 77 29.28 -0.24 -17.42
CA THR A 77 28.43 -0.49 -18.58
C THR A 77 27.84 -1.88 -18.48
N VAL A 78 26.51 -2.00 -18.58
CA VAL A 78 25.81 -3.28 -18.61
C VAL A 78 25.12 -3.40 -19.96
N VAL A 79 25.45 -4.44 -20.72
CA VAL A 79 24.87 -4.70 -22.06
C VAL A 79 24.88 -3.44 -22.95
N LYS A 80 26.06 -2.82 -23.08
CA LYS A 80 26.31 -1.62 -23.91
C LYS A 80 25.56 -0.35 -23.48
N LYS A 81 24.97 -0.31 -22.28
CA LYS A 81 24.34 0.89 -21.71
C LYS A 81 25.10 1.35 -20.47
N ASN A 82 25.28 2.67 -20.32
CA ASN A 82 25.87 3.26 -19.12
C ASN A 82 25.04 2.85 -17.89
N ALA A 83 25.74 2.41 -16.86
CA ALA A 83 25.16 1.86 -15.65
C ALA A 83 25.88 2.42 -14.42
N VAL A 84 25.13 2.48 -13.32
CA VAL A 84 25.66 2.83 -12.01
C VAL A 84 25.76 1.55 -11.19
N ARG A 85 26.97 1.18 -10.77
CA ARG A 85 27.16 0.05 -9.87
C ARG A 85 26.87 0.50 -8.44
N LEU A 86 26.04 -0.25 -7.74
CA LEU A 86 25.69 -0.01 -6.34
C LEU A 86 26.66 -0.75 -5.43
N VAL A 87 27.22 -0.06 -4.44
CA VAL A 87 28.15 -0.61 -3.45
C VAL A 87 27.68 -0.18 -2.07
N ARG A 88 27.62 -1.09 -1.09
CA ARG A 88 27.38 -0.71 0.31
C ARG A 88 28.66 -0.10 0.90
N GLU A 89 28.49 1.00 1.61
CA GLU A 89 29.58 1.67 2.36
C GLU A 89 30.13 0.79 3.49
#